data_AF-A0A920GTH1-F1
#
_entry.id   AF-A0A920GTH1-F1
#
_cell.length_a   1.000
_cell.length_b   1.000
_cell.length_c   1.000
_cell.angle_alpha   90.00
_cell.angle_beta   90.00
_cell.angle_gamma   90.00
#
_symmetry.space_group_name_H-M   'P 1'
#
loop_
_entity.id
_entity.type
_entity.pdbx_description
1 polymer ?
#
loop_
_entity_poly.entity_id
_entity_poly.type
_entity_poly.pdbx_seq_one_letter_code
_entity_poly.pdbx_strand_id
1 'polypeptide(L)'
;MKGILLINLGSPKNLELDSIKDYLKEFLSDDLVIDYPKILQQFLVNWIIVPSRYKKTREAYSEIWTDSGSPLINSCLDLGKKVHEKATSLLKLL
;
A
#
# COMPACT_ATOMS: atom_id res chain seq x y z
N MET A 1 -22.18 -18.39 1.69
CA MET A 1 -21.52 -17.22 1.06
C MET A 1 -20.01 -17.42 1.17
N LYS A 2 -19.24 -17.29 0.09
CA LYS A 2 -17.77 -17.41 0.12
C LYS A 2 -17.18 -16.06 -0.28
N GLY A 3 -16.29 -15.51 0.56
CA GLY A 3 -15.56 -14.27 0.29
C GLY A 3 -14.09 -14.58 0.05
N ILE A 4 -13.45 -13.80 -0.83
CA ILE A 4 -12.01 -13.85 -1.06
C ILE A 4 -11.47 -12.46 -0.75
N LEU A 5 -10.50 -12.39 0.17
CA LEU A 5 -9.85 -11.15 0.55
C LEU A 5 -8.45 -11.11 -0.06
N LEU A 6 -8.21 -10.15 -0.95
CA LEU A 6 -6.88 -9.84 -1.46
C LEU A 6 -6.27 -8.76 -0.57
N ILE A 7 -5.11 -9.06 0.02
CA ILE A 7 -4.41 -8.16 0.95
C ILE A 7 -3.07 -7.77 0.34
N ASN A 8 -2.69 -6.51 0.55
CA ASN A 8 -1.42 -5.95 0.14
C ASN A 8 -1.04 -4.81 1.08
N LEU A 9 0.23 -4.40 1.05
CA LEU A 9 0.77 -3.24 1.77
C LEU A 9 0.15 -1.90 1.33
N GLY A 10 -0.40 -1.87 0.11
CA GLY A 10 -0.99 -0.67 -0.47
C GLY A 10 0.05 0.22 -1.15
N SER A 11 -0.34 1.47 -1.37
CA SER A 11 0.43 2.48 -2.10
C SER A 11 -0.05 3.86 -1.64
N PRO A 12 0.77 4.91 -1.74
CA PRO A 12 0.28 6.28 -1.60
C PRO A 12 -0.85 6.56 -2.59
N LYS A 13 -1.76 7.46 -2.23
CA LYS A 13 -2.96 7.78 -3.05
C LYS A 13 -2.60 8.52 -4.34
N ASN A 14 -1.50 9.27 -4.32
CA ASN A 14 -0.97 10.07 -5.43
C ASN A 14 0.49 10.44 -5.13
N LEU A 15 1.13 11.15 -6.05
CA LEU A 15 2.54 11.57 -5.95
C LEU A 15 2.74 12.90 -5.18
N GLU A 16 1.70 13.44 -4.55
CA GLU A 16 1.82 14.62 -3.70
C GLU A 16 2.61 14.28 -2.45
N LEU A 17 3.48 15.20 -2.02
CA LEU A 17 4.41 14.96 -0.91
C LEU A 17 3.69 14.57 0.38
N ASP A 18 2.49 15.13 0.63
CA ASP A 18 1.73 14.82 1.83
C ASP A 18 1.10 13.42 1.77
N SER A 19 0.64 12.98 0.60
CA SER A 19 0.17 11.60 0.39
C SER A 19 1.29 10.57 0.60
N ILE A 20 2.52 10.88 0.16
CA ILE A 20 3.70 10.05 0.43
C ILE A 20 4.01 10.00 1.92
N LYS A 21 3.97 11.15 2.62
CA LYS A 21 4.23 11.19 4.06
C LYS A 21 3.17 10.41 4.83
N ASP A 22 1.90 10.56 4.48
CA ASP A 22 0.80 9.86 5.14
C ASP A 22 0.96 8.35 4.98
N TYR A 23 1.22 7.87 3.77
CA TYR A 23 1.51 6.45 3.51
C TYR A 23 2.71 5.94 4.31
N LEU A 24 3.83 6.69 4.31
CA LEU A 24 5.02 6.29 5.07
C LEU A 24 4.77 6.28 6.59
N LYS A 25 4.01 7.24 7.11
CA LYS A 25 3.64 7.28 8.53
C LYS A 25 2.78 6.08 8.90
N GLU A 26 1.76 5.77 8.10
CA GLU A 26 0.89 4.62 8.34
C GLU A 26 1.69 3.31 8.31
N PHE A 27 2.44 3.08 7.24
CA PHE A 27 3.22 1.85 7.05
C PHE A 27 4.31 1.67 8.13
N LEU A 28 5.06 2.72 8.48
CA LEU A 28 6.17 2.61 9.43
C LEU A 28 5.71 2.69 10.89
N SER A 29 4.46 3.08 11.15
CA SER A 29 3.86 3.04 12.49
C SER A 29 3.31 1.67 12.86
N ASP A 30 3.36 0.70 11.95
CA ASP A 30 2.98 -0.68 12.24
C ASP A 30 4.05 -1.36 13.11
N ASP A 31 3.63 -1.96 14.22
CA ASP A 31 4.50 -2.66 15.18
C ASP A 31 5.10 -3.94 14.57
N LEU A 32 4.48 -4.50 13.53
CA LEU A 32 5.01 -5.63 12.76
C LEU A 32 6.08 -5.20 11.74
N VAL A 33 6.20 -3.89 11.46
CA VAL A 33 7.20 -3.33 10.54
C VAL A 33 8.40 -2.78 11.30
N ILE A 34 8.17 -2.08 12.42
CA ILE A 34 9.23 -1.55 13.29
C ILE A 34 8.97 -1.99 14.74
N ASP A 35 9.72 -2.99 15.19
CA ASP A 35 9.63 -3.51 16.56
C ASP A 35 10.45 -2.67 17.56
N TYR A 36 9.87 -1.56 18.00
CA TYR A 36 10.40 -0.66 19.05
C TYR A 36 9.29 -0.27 20.01
N PRO A 37 9.60 0.13 21.27
CA PRO A 37 8.60 0.72 22.16
C PRO A 37 7.85 1.86 21.49
N LYS A 38 6.51 1.87 21.57
CA LYS A 38 5.64 2.71 20.73
C LYS A 38 6.02 4.19 20.72
N ILE A 39 6.42 4.73 21.87
CA ILE A 39 6.82 6.13 22.02
C ILE A 39 8.10 6.42 21.22
N LEU A 40 9.11 5.55 21.32
CA LEU A 40 10.36 5.69 20.57
C LEU A 40 10.12 5.49 19.07
N GLN A 41 9.32 4.49 18.70
CA GLN A 41 8.93 4.24 17.31
C GLN A 41 8.28 5.50 16.70
N GLN A 42 7.26 6.07 17.34
CA GLN A 42 6.56 7.25 16.84
C GLN A 42 7.46 8.48 16.75
N PHE A 43 8.39 8.66 17.70
CA PHE A 43 9.38 9.72 17.61
C PHE A 43 10.29 9.55 16.38
N LEU A 44 10.87 8.35 16.20
CA LEU A 44 11.72 8.03 15.05
C LEU A 44 11.00 8.21 13.72
N VAL A 45 9.78 7.66 13.60
CA VAL A 45 8.98 7.73 12.36
C VAL A 45 8.67 9.17 11.99
N ASN A 46 8.09 9.95 12.91
CA ASN A 46 7.57 11.28 12.58
C ASN A 46 8.65 12.36 12.45
N TRP A 47 9.77 12.25 13.17
CA TRP A 47 10.78 13.30 13.24
C TRP A 47 12.06 12.99 12.47
N ILE A 48 12.38 11.72 12.24
CA ILE A 48 13.64 11.31 11.60
C ILE A 48 13.38 10.62 10.27
N ILE A 49 12.59 9.54 10.26
CA ILE A 49 12.48 8.66 9.10
C ILE A 49 11.62 9.30 7.99
N VAL A 50 10.41 9.76 8.31
CA VAL A 50 9.51 10.33 7.30
C VAL A 50 10.07 11.63 6.71
N PRO A 51 10.53 12.61 7.50
CA PRO A 51 11.10 13.85 6.97
C PRO A 51 12.36 13.63 6.13
N SER A 52 13.16 12.61 6.40
CA SER A 52 14.35 12.30 5.61
C SER A 52 14.05 11.53 4.32
N ARG A 53 13.04 10.65 4.33
CA ARG A 53 12.77 9.73 3.21
C ARG A 53 11.77 10.23 2.18
N TYR A 54 10.81 11.06 2.56
CA TYR A 54 9.63 11.31 1.72
C TYR A 54 9.95 11.77 0.28
N LYS A 55 10.99 12.59 0.08
CA LYS A 55 11.41 13.05 -1.26
C LYS A 55 11.92 11.91 -2.13
N LYS A 56 12.83 11.09 -1.60
CA LYS A 56 13.38 9.93 -2.31
C LYS A 56 12.30 8.89 -2.62
N THR A 57 11.38 8.69 -1.68
CA THR A 57 10.23 7.81 -1.90
C THR A 57 9.33 8.34 -3.00
N ARG A 58 9.03 9.65 -3.03
CA ARG A 58 8.25 10.28 -4.10
C ARG A 58 8.90 10.08 -5.47
N GLU A 59 10.21 10.27 -5.58
CA GLU A 59 10.97 10.06 -6.81
C GLU A 59 10.84 8.62 -7.31
N ALA A 60 11.09 7.63 -6.44
CA ALA A 60 10.94 6.23 -6.79
C ALA A 60 9.51 5.86 -7.20
N TYR A 61 8.48 6.36 -6.52
CA TYR A 61 7.10 6.15 -6.94
C TYR A 61 6.80 6.82 -8.28
N SER A 62 7.38 7.99 -8.55
CA SER A 62 7.19 8.73 -9.79
C SER A 62 7.77 8.00 -11.00
N GLU A 63 8.83 7.20 -10.83
CA GLU A 63 9.44 6.42 -11.91
C GLU A 63 8.52 5.30 -12.43
N ILE A 64 7.65 4.77 -11.57
CA ILE A 64 6.76 3.65 -11.88
C ILE A 64 5.29 4.07 -11.98
N TRP A 65 4.97 5.34 -11.76
CA TRP A 65 3.60 5.83 -11.74
C TRP A 65 2.99 5.81 -13.14
N THR A 66 1.73 5.39 -13.26
CA THR A 66 1.01 5.38 -14.54
C THR A 66 -0.06 6.47 -14.55
N ASP A 67 -0.60 6.77 -15.74
CA ASP A 67 -1.74 7.68 -15.90
C ASP A 67 -2.97 7.22 -15.10
N SER A 68 -3.08 5.91 -14.88
CA SER A 68 -4.11 5.26 -14.07
C SER A 68 -3.78 5.19 -12.58
N GLY A 69 -2.65 5.76 -12.11
CA GLY A 69 -2.25 5.77 -10.71
C GLY A 69 -1.24 4.68 -10.35
N SER A 70 -1.41 4.08 -9.17
CA SER A 70 -0.49 3.04 -8.67
C SER A 70 -0.65 1.73 -9.46
N PRO A 71 0.41 1.23 -10.12
CA PRO A 71 0.35 -0.06 -10.84
C PRO A 71 -0.04 -1.22 -9.93
N LEU A 72 0.38 -1.16 -8.67
CA LEU A 72 0.11 -2.18 -7.66
C LEU A 72 -1.38 -2.26 -7.31
N ILE A 73 -2.02 -1.11 -7.10
CA ILE A 73 -3.45 -1.03 -6.82
C ILE A 73 -4.26 -1.50 -8.03
N ASN A 74 -3.93 -1.02 -9.22
CA ASN A 74 -4.61 -1.39 -10.45
C ASN A 74 -4.50 -2.90 -10.74
N SER A 75 -3.30 -3.46 -10.60
CA SER A 75 -3.07 -4.90 -10.78
C SER A 75 -3.84 -5.73 -9.74
N CYS A 76 -3.95 -5.27 -8.50
CA CYS A 76 -4.72 -5.94 -7.45
C CYS A 76 -6.23 -5.93 -7.76
N LEU A 77 -6.76 -4.81 -8.23
CA LEU A 77 -8.17 -4.71 -8.65
C LEU A 77 -8.48 -5.64 -9.82
N ASP A 78 -7.60 -5.69 -10.82
CA ASP A 78 -7.79 -6.56 -11.98
C ASP A 78 -7.63 -8.04 -11.62
N LEU A 79 -6.71 -8.37 -10.70
CA LEU A 79 -6.63 -9.71 -10.13
C LEU A 79 -7.92 -10.07 -9.40
N GLY A 80 -8.48 -9.16 -8.61
CA GLY A 80 -9.76 -9.34 -7.91
C GLY A 80 -10.90 -9.69 -8.86
N LYS A 81 -11.03 -8.98 -9.99
CA LYS A 81 -12.03 -9.28 -11.03
C LYS A 81 -11.85 -10.69 -11.59
N LYS A 82 -10.62 -11.05 -11.99
CA LYS A 82 -10.31 -12.37 -12.57
C LYS A 82 -10.55 -13.51 -11.58
N VAL A 83 -10.18 -13.31 -10.31
CA VAL A 83 -10.43 -14.28 -9.25
C VAL A 83 -11.92 -14.45 -9.01
N HIS A 84 -12.69 -13.37 -9.00
CA HIS A 84 -14.15 -13.42 -8.86
C HIS A 84 -14.81 -14.19 -10.02
N GLU A 85 -14.45 -13.88 -11.26
CA GLU A 85 -14.96 -14.57 -12.45
C GLU A 85 -14.68 -16.07 -12.41
N LYS A 86 -13.42 -16.44 -12.10
CA LYS A 86 -13.00 -17.84 -12.03
C LYS A 86 -13.69 -18.59 -10.89
N ALA A 87 -13.79 -17.98 -9.71
CA ALA A 87 -14.48 -18.57 -8.57
C ALA A 87 -15.97 -18.79 -8.86
N THR A 88 -16.63 -17.82 -9.52
CA THR A 88 -18.03 -17.91 -9.90
C THR A 88 -18.27 -19.01 -10.95
N SER A 89 -17.37 -19.13 -11.93
CA SER A 89 -17.43 -20.19 -12.93
C SER A 89 -17.32 -21.59 -12.30
N LEU A 90 -16.36 -21.79 -11.40
CA LEU A 90 -16.18 -23.07 -10.70
C LEU A 90 -17.39 -23.43 -9.83
N LEU A 91 -18.02 -22.45 -9.18
CA LEU A 91 -19.21 -22.67 -8.36
C LEU A 91 -20.45 -23.00 -9.18
N LYS A 92 -20.51 -22.63 -10.47
CA LYS A 92 -21.61 -23.00 -11.37
C LYS A 92 -21.50 -24.44 -11.89
N LEU A 93 -20.31 -25.03 -11.82
CA LEU A 93 -20.03 -26.40 -12.27
C LEU A 93 -20.21 -27.45 -11.15
N LEU A 94 -20.46 -26.99 -9.92
CA LEU A 94 -20.74 -27.79 -8.73
C LEU A 94 -22.22 -27.67 -8.37
#